data_AF-A0A4Q1D3V3-F1
#
_entry.id   AF-A0A4Q1D3V3-F1
#
_cell.length_a   1.000
_cell.length_b   1.000
_cell.length_c   1.000
_cell.angle_alpha   90.00
_cell.angle_beta   90.00
_cell.angle_gamma   90.00
#
_symmetry.space_group_name_H-M   'P 1'
#
loop_
_entity.id
_entity.type
_entity.pdbx_description
1 polymer ?
#
loop_
_entity_poly.entity_id
_entity_poly.type
_entity_poly.pdbx_seq_one_letter_code
_entity_poly.pdbx_strand_id
1 'polypeptide(L)'
;MPTLKDIRIRLKGIKSTQQVTKAMKMVAAAKLRRAQDRAIQARPYAGKLKEMLASLSSKVDTSVNPLLSPREEVSNVLVILVTSDRGLCGGFNTNIIKAAQRVIHEDYAALHAKGGVTMICAGTKGAEFFRKRGYKLAAGYPGVFQNLSFDSAREIADTASKMYLSGEVDRVVLVYNEFKSVLAPNLRTEQLLPITPEEGDAKTASSEYLYEPSPAAIIDELVPKHLNTQVWRVMLESNAAEQAARMAAMDSATENAKELIRLLNISYNRARQAAITKELSEIVAGADALKQG
;
A
#
# COMPACT_ATOMS: atom_id res chain seq x y z
N MET A 1 7.44 -16.95 40.22
CA MET A 1 8.37 -16.03 39.53
C MET A 1 8.98 -16.75 38.34
N PRO A 2 9.29 -16.06 37.23
CA PRO A 2 9.98 -16.68 36.10
C PRO A 2 11.31 -17.26 36.54
N THR A 3 11.67 -18.45 36.07
CA THR A 3 12.98 -19.04 36.39
C THR A 3 14.09 -18.34 35.60
N LEU A 4 15.33 -18.44 36.08
CA LEU A 4 16.50 -17.94 35.34
C LEU A 4 16.60 -18.52 33.92
N LYS A 5 16.19 -19.78 33.76
CA LYS A 5 16.14 -20.47 32.48
C LYS A 5 15.12 -19.82 31.55
N ASP A 6 13.93 -19.47 32.04
CA ASP A 6 12.88 -18.83 31.25
C ASP A 6 13.31 -17.45 30.74
N ILE A 7 13.91 -16.64 31.61
CA ILE A 7 14.42 -15.32 31.23
C ILE A 7 15.52 -15.44 30.15
N ARG A 8 16.42 -16.43 30.28
CA ARG A 8 17.48 -16.69 29.31
C ARG A 8 16.92 -17.12 27.95
N ILE A 9 15.93 -18.01 27.93
CA ILE A 9 15.25 -18.46 26.70
C ILE A 9 14.58 -17.25 26.01
N ARG A 10 13.86 -16.42 26.78
CA ARG A 10 13.21 -15.22 26.25
C ARG A 10 14.21 -14.21 25.68
N LEU A 11 15.33 -13.99 26.37
CA LEU A 11 16.43 -13.16 25.87
C LEU A 11 16.96 -13.66 24.52
N LYS A 12 17.18 -14.97 24.37
CA LYS A 12 17.63 -15.57 23.11
C LYS A 12 16.62 -15.33 21.99
N GLY A 13 15.33 -15.54 22.26
CA GLY A 13 14.25 -15.34 21.28
C GLY A 13 14.13 -13.89 20.82
N ILE A 14 14.17 -12.93 21.74
CA ILE A 14 14.07 -11.49 21.40
C ILE A 14 15.32 -11.01 20.66
N LYS A 15 16.53 -11.46 21.04
CA LYS A 15 17.76 -11.16 20.29
C LYS A 15 17.69 -11.65 18.84
N SER A 16 17.20 -12.88 18.63
CA SER A 16 17.01 -13.41 17.28
C SER A 16 15.99 -12.58 16.50
N THR A 17 14.86 -12.24 17.12
CA THR A 17 13.83 -11.37 16.51
C THR A 17 14.41 -10.01 16.11
N GLN A 18 15.23 -9.39 16.98
CA GLN A 18 15.89 -8.10 16.71
C GLN A 18 16.84 -8.18 15.51
N GLN A 19 17.58 -9.27 15.36
CA GLN A 19 18.47 -9.48 14.20
C GLN A 19 17.66 -9.59 12.90
N VAL A 20 16.53 -10.31 12.94
CA VAL A 20 15.64 -10.45 11.79
C VAL A 20 15.02 -9.10 11.41
N THR A 21 14.50 -8.33 12.37
CA THR A 21 13.92 -7.01 12.08
C THR A 21 14.98 -6.04 11.55
N LYS A 22 16.20 -6.07 12.10
CA LYS A 22 17.33 -5.27 11.59
C LYS A 22 17.67 -5.63 10.14
N ALA A 23 17.73 -6.91 9.81
CA ALA A 23 17.96 -7.38 8.44
C ALA A 23 16.81 -6.94 7.51
N MET A 24 15.57 -7.10 7.93
CA MET A 24 14.39 -6.69 7.17
C MET A 24 14.34 -5.18 6.93
N LYS A 25 14.75 -4.35 7.91
CA LYS A 25 14.91 -2.89 7.74
C LYS A 25 15.88 -2.60 6.59
N MET A 26 17.04 -3.24 6.56
CA MET A 26 18.05 -3.04 5.51
C MET A 26 17.56 -3.49 4.14
N VAL A 27 16.86 -4.64 4.06
CA VAL A 27 16.24 -5.12 2.82
C VAL A 27 15.17 -4.15 2.33
N ALA A 28 14.31 -3.65 3.22
CA ALA A 28 13.28 -2.67 2.87
C ALA A 28 13.90 -1.35 2.40
N ALA A 29 14.97 -0.87 3.05
CA ALA A 29 15.69 0.33 2.62
C ALA A 29 16.28 0.19 1.20
N ALA A 30 16.90 -0.96 0.90
CA ALA A 30 17.44 -1.23 -0.44
C ALA A 30 16.34 -1.30 -1.50
N LYS A 31 15.19 -1.92 -1.18
CA LYS A 31 14.03 -1.99 -2.08
C LYS A 31 13.34 -0.63 -2.25
N LEU A 32 13.26 0.15 -1.19
CA LEU A 32 12.68 1.50 -1.19
C LEU A 32 13.41 2.39 -2.20
N ARG A 33 14.75 2.41 -2.18
CA ARG A 33 15.53 3.20 -3.13
C ARG A 33 15.15 2.89 -4.58
N ARG A 34 15.12 1.60 -4.95
CA ARG A 34 14.73 1.16 -6.31
C ARG A 34 13.27 1.50 -6.63
N ALA A 35 12.36 1.34 -5.67
CA ALA A 35 10.94 1.64 -5.86
C ALA A 35 10.70 3.15 -6.03
N GLN A 36 11.39 3.97 -5.24
CA GLN A 36 11.36 5.43 -5.32
C GLN A 36 11.88 5.91 -6.68
N ASP A 37 13.02 5.39 -7.16
CA ASP A 37 13.58 5.77 -8.46
C ASP A 37 12.58 5.47 -9.59
N ARG A 38 11.95 4.29 -9.57
CA ARG A 38 10.91 3.91 -10.56
C ARG A 38 9.67 4.81 -10.46
N ALA A 39 9.20 5.13 -9.26
CA ALA A 39 8.05 5.99 -9.06
C ALA A 39 8.31 7.42 -9.56
N ILE A 40 9.49 7.99 -9.29
CA ILE A 40 9.88 9.32 -9.77
C ILE A 40 9.98 9.32 -11.30
N GLN A 41 10.59 8.29 -11.91
CA GLN A 41 10.72 8.18 -13.37
C GLN A 41 9.37 8.01 -14.08
N ALA A 42 8.36 7.45 -13.43
CA ALA A 42 7.03 7.28 -14.02
C ALA A 42 6.22 8.59 -14.09
N ARG A 43 6.50 9.56 -13.21
CA ARG A 43 5.73 10.82 -13.11
C ARG A 43 5.80 11.69 -14.36
N PRO A 44 6.98 11.97 -14.98
CA PRO A 44 7.05 12.81 -16.17
C PRO A 44 6.23 12.28 -17.34
N TYR A 45 6.28 10.96 -17.58
CA TYR A 45 5.53 10.32 -18.67
C TYR A 45 4.02 10.39 -18.42
N ALA A 46 3.57 10.07 -17.21
CA ALA A 46 2.16 10.18 -16.81
C ALA A 46 1.65 11.62 -16.89
N GLY A 47 2.46 12.58 -16.44
CA GLY A 47 2.15 14.01 -16.50
C GLY A 47 2.04 14.52 -17.94
N LYS A 48 3.00 14.17 -18.81
CA LYS A 48 2.95 14.62 -20.21
C LYS A 48 1.78 14.02 -20.98
N LEU A 49 1.44 12.75 -20.72
CA LEU A 49 0.22 12.14 -21.29
C LEU A 49 -1.05 12.84 -20.81
N LYS A 50 -1.13 13.22 -19.53
CA LYS A 50 -2.25 14.00 -18.99
C LYS A 50 -2.37 15.36 -19.68
N GLU A 51 -1.25 16.08 -19.80
CA GLU A 51 -1.18 17.39 -20.47
C GLU A 51 -1.61 17.30 -21.95
N MET A 52 -1.11 16.29 -22.68
CA MET A 52 -1.48 16.08 -24.09
C MET A 52 -2.97 15.74 -24.24
N LEU A 53 -3.52 14.88 -23.37
CA LEU A 53 -4.95 14.59 -23.38
C LEU A 53 -5.79 15.81 -23.04
N ALA A 54 -5.39 16.64 -22.07
CA ALA A 54 -6.09 17.88 -21.76
C ALA A 54 -6.07 18.87 -22.93
N SER A 55 -4.93 19.01 -23.62
CA SER A 55 -4.78 19.86 -24.81
C SER A 55 -5.62 19.37 -26.00
N LEU A 56 -5.74 18.06 -26.20
CA LEU A 56 -6.53 17.47 -27.26
C LEU A 56 -8.04 17.50 -26.95
N SER A 57 -8.42 17.26 -25.70
CA SER A 57 -9.82 17.23 -25.26
C SER A 57 -10.50 18.61 -25.36
N SER A 58 -9.74 19.70 -25.37
CA SER A 58 -10.29 21.05 -25.60
C SER A 58 -10.55 21.37 -27.08
N LYS A 59 -9.98 20.57 -28.00
CA LYS A 59 -10.05 20.76 -29.46
C LYS A 59 -11.01 19.79 -30.16
N VAL A 60 -11.55 18.82 -29.44
CA VAL A 60 -12.40 17.75 -29.97
C VAL A 60 -13.64 17.64 -29.11
N ASP A 61 -14.77 17.29 -29.72
CA ASP A 61 -15.97 16.91 -28.98
C ASP A 61 -15.70 15.60 -28.21
N THR A 62 -15.56 15.72 -26.89
CA THR A 62 -15.27 14.60 -25.99
C THR A 62 -16.47 13.66 -25.81
N SER A 63 -17.67 14.06 -26.24
CA SER A 63 -18.87 13.20 -26.18
C SER A 63 -18.77 11.95 -27.05
N VAL A 64 -17.88 11.96 -28.05
CA VAL A 64 -17.70 10.86 -28.99
C VAL A 64 -16.93 9.68 -28.36
N ASN A 65 -16.11 9.93 -27.34
CA ASN A 65 -15.36 8.87 -26.66
C ASN A 65 -15.98 8.56 -25.30
N PRO A 66 -16.57 7.35 -25.10
CA PRO A 66 -17.22 6.99 -23.85
C PRO A 66 -16.34 7.13 -22.61
N LEU A 67 -15.02 6.94 -22.73
CA LEU A 67 -14.09 7.01 -21.60
C LEU A 67 -13.79 8.45 -21.15
N LEU A 68 -14.10 9.45 -21.99
CA LEU A 68 -13.98 10.88 -21.69
C LEU A 68 -15.31 11.50 -21.28
N SER A 69 -16.44 10.92 -21.70
CA SER A 69 -17.77 11.42 -21.40
C SER A 69 -18.28 10.94 -20.03
N PRO A 70 -18.63 11.83 -19.09
CA PRO A 70 -19.31 11.41 -17.88
C PRO A 70 -20.73 10.88 -18.16
N ARG A 71 -21.13 9.85 -17.42
CA ARG A 71 -22.51 9.34 -17.44
C ARG A 71 -23.42 10.27 -16.65
N GLU A 72 -24.65 10.50 -17.13
CA GLU A 72 -25.65 11.35 -16.48
C GLU A 72 -26.06 10.79 -15.11
N GLU A 73 -26.23 9.47 -15.02
CA GLU A 73 -26.51 8.76 -13.78
C GLU A 73 -25.39 7.76 -13.46
N VAL A 74 -24.93 7.77 -12.20
CA VAL A 74 -23.93 6.83 -11.70
C VAL A 74 -24.63 5.85 -10.76
N SER A 75 -24.83 4.63 -11.24
CA SER A 75 -25.45 3.55 -10.46
C SER A 75 -24.42 2.53 -9.97
N ASN A 76 -23.38 2.29 -10.77
CA ASN A 76 -22.36 1.30 -10.50
C ASN A 76 -20.95 1.91 -10.46
N VAL A 77 -20.20 1.63 -9.40
CA VAL A 77 -18.85 2.16 -9.18
C VAL A 77 -17.86 1.01 -9.02
N LEU A 78 -16.73 1.12 -9.72
CA LEU A 78 -15.58 0.26 -9.57
C LEU A 78 -14.53 0.91 -8.67
N VAL A 79 -14.17 0.27 -7.56
CA VAL A 79 -13.09 0.70 -6.69
C VAL A 79 -11.87 -0.18 -6.91
N ILE A 80 -10.81 0.38 -7.49
CA ILE A 80 -9.51 -0.26 -7.65
C ILE A 80 -8.66 0.07 -6.42
N LEU A 81 -8.49 -0.92 -5.54
CA LEU A 81 -7.72 -0.79 -4.32
C LEU A 81 -6.32 -1.39 -4.50
N VAL A 82 -5.30 -0.61 -4.12
CA VAL A 82 -3.90 -1.06 -4.11
C VAL A 82 -3.41 -1.30 -2.68
N THR A 83 -3.01 -2.53 -2.39
CA THR A 83 -2.47 -2.99 -1.09
C THR A 83 -1.20 -3.79 -1.30
N SER A 84 -0.52 -4.17 -0.21
CA SER A 84 0.65 -5.05 -0.33
C SER A 84 0.27 -6.52 -0.40
N ASP A 85 1.19 -7.34 -0.91
CA ASP A 85 1.09 -8.80 -0.80
C ASP A 85 1.52 -9.31 0.58
N ARG A 86 2.50 -8.63 1.18
CA ARG A 86 3.15 -9.05 2.43
C ARG A 86 2.86 -8.09 3.57
N GLY A 87 2.74 -8.63 4.77
CA GLY A 87 2.59 -7.84 6.00
C GLY A 87 3.89 -7.18 6.48
N LEU A 88 3.96 -6.94 7.79
CA LEU A 88 5.11 -6.32 8.49
C LEU A 88 5.45 -4.91 7.98
N CYS A 89 4.43 -4.17 7.54
CA CYS A 89 4.52 -2.80 7.02
C CYS A 89 3.75 -1.79 7.89
N GLY A 90 3.68 -2.05 9.20
CA GLY A 90 2.95 -1.21 10.14
C GLY A 90 1.48 -1.03 9.76
N GLY A 91 1.00 0.21 9.79
CA GLY A 91 -0.38 0.58 9.47
C GLY A 91 -0.73 0.65 7.98
N PHE A 92 0.21 0.42 7.06
CA PHE A 92 0.04 0.63 5.61
C PHE A 92 -1.26 0.04 5.04
N ASN A 93 -1.46 -1.29 5.19
CA ASN A 93 -2.66 -1.96 4.67
C ASN A 93 -3.90 -1.55 5.44
N THR A 94 -3.82 -1.47 6.77
CA THR A 94 -4.96 -1.11 7.62
C THR A 94 -5.49 0.28 7.27
N ASN A 95 -4.60 1.24 7.03
CA ASN A 95 -4.97 2.61 6.72
C ASN A 95 -5.63 2.73 5.34
N ILE A 96 -5.07 2.08 4.31
CA ILE A 96 -5.67 2.14 2.97
C ILE A 96 -6.96 1.34 2.86
N ILE A 97 -7.08 0.22 3.58
CA ILE A 97 -8.34 -0.52 3.69
C ILE A 97 -9.41 0.35 4.37
N LYS A 98 -9.07 1.05 5.46
CA LYS A 98 -9.99 2.00 6.09
C LYS A 98 -10.37 3.14 5.16
N ALA A 99 -9.43 3.66 4.36
CA ALA A 99 -9.73 4.67 3.36
C ALA A 99 -10.70 4.14 2.30
N ALA A 100 -10.47 2.94 1.77
CA ALA A 100 -11.38 2.30 0.83
C ALA A 100 -12.77 2.07 1.44
N GLN A 101 -12.84 1.64 2.71
CA GLN A 101 -14.12 1.52 3.40
C GLN A 101 -14.83 2.88 3.54
N ARG A 102 -14.12 3.97 3.86
CA ARG A 102 -14.73 5.31 3.88
C ARG A 102 -15.27 5.70 2.52
N VAL A 103 -14.50 5.50 1.44
CA VAL A 103 -14.97 5.76 0.07
C VAL A 103 -16.26 4.97 -0.22
N ILE A 104 -16.34 3.71 0.20
CA ILE A 104 -17.51 2.86 -0.06
C ILE A 104 -18.72 3.25 0.81
N HIS A 105 -18.51 3.49 2.11
CA HIS A 105 -19.58 3.67 3.10
C HIS A 105 -19.96 5.13 3.35
N GLU A 106 -19.16 6.08 2.90
CA GLU A 106 -19.42 7.52 2.99
C GLU A 106 -19.70 8.07 1.59
N ASP A 107 -18.71 8.09 0.69
CA ASP A 107 -18.85 8.71 -0.64
C ASP A 107 -19.85 7.97 -1.55
N TYR A 108 -19.89 6.63 -1.46
CA TYR A 108 -20.75 5.77 -2.29
C TYR A 108 -21.79 4.98 -1.48
N ALA A 109 -22.15 5.46 -0.28
CA ALA A 109 -23.04 4.75 0.65
C ALA A 109 -24.35 4.30 0.01
N ALA A 110 -25.00 5.19 -0.73
CA ALA A 110 -26.28 4.94 -1.39
C ALA A 110 -26.18 3.88 -2.50
N LEU A 111 -25.06 3.87 -3.24
CA LEU A 111 -24.80 2.88 -4.29
C LEU A 111 -24.43 1.53 -3.68
N HIS A 112 -23.61 1.53 -2.64
CA HIS A 112 -23.23 0.33 -1.90
C HIS A 112 -24.47 -0.37 -1.30
N ALA A 113 -25.41 0.38 -0.73
CA ALA A 113 -26.67 -0.17 -0.21
C ALA A 113 -27.51 -0.88 -1.28
N LYS A 114 -27.41 -0.47 -2.54
CA LYS A 114 -28.06 -1.10 -3.70
C LYS A 114 -27.23 -2.20 -4.35
N GLY A 115 -26.03 -2.49 -3.83
CA GLY A 115 -25.08 -3.45 -4.43
C GLY A 115 -24.30 -2.91 -5.63
N GLY A 116 -24.35 -1.60 -5.90
CA GLY A 116 -23.69 -0.91 -7.01
C GLY A 116 -22.20 -0.64 -6.80
N VAL A 117 -21.53 -1.32 -5.86
CA VAL A 117 -20.08 -1.18 -5.65
C VAL A 117 -19.39 -2.49 -5.93
N THR A 118 -18.48 -2.47 -6.91
CA THR A 118 -17.63 -3.59 -7.27
C THR A 118 -16.17 -3.19 -7.04
N MET A 119 -15.30 -4.14 -6.69
CA MET A 119 -13.90 -3.86 -6.43
C MET A 119 -12.94 -4.65 -7.32
N ILE A 120 -11.80 -4.04 -7.62
CA ILE A 120 -10.59 -4.73 -8.05
C ILE A 120 -9.55 -4.55 -6.95
N CYS A 121 -8.90 -5.63 -6.55
CA CYS A 121 -7.84 -5.59 -5.54
C CYS A 121 -6.49 -5.94 -6.15
N ALA A 122 -5.60 -4.96 -6.25
CA ALA A 122 -4.19 -5.18 -6.53
C ALA A 122 -3.46 -5.45 -5.20
N GLY A 123 -2.95 -6.67 -5.04
CA GLY A 123 -2.28 -7.13 -3.83
C GLY A 123 -3.13 -8.06 -2.95
N THR A 124 -2.45 -9.01 -2.31
CA THR A 124 -3.09 -10.09 -1.54
C THR A 124 -3.89 -9.57 -0.33
N LYS A 125 -3.41 -8.54 0.39
CA LYS A 125 -4.03 -8.14 1.67
C LYS A 125 -5.42 -7.51 1.51
N GLY A 126 -5.61 -6.68 0.48
CA GLY A 126 -6.91 -6.11 0.13
C GLY A 126 -7.87 -7.20 -0.33
N ALA A 127 -7.44 -8.07 -1.25
CA ALA A 127 -8.26 -9.15 -1.78
C ALA A 127 -8.76 -10.09 -0.68
N GLU A 128 -7.89 -10.52 0.25
CA GLU A 128 -8.27 -11.33 1.40
C GLU A 128 -9.28 -10.62 2.32
N PHE A 129 -9.05 -9.34 2.62
CA PHE A 129 -9.87 -8.57 3.56
C PHE A 129 -11.31 -8.41 3.08
N PHE A 130 -11.49 -7.99 1.82
CA PHE A 130 -12.79 -7.68 1.23
C PHE A 130 -13.55 -8.95 0.82
N ARG A 131 -12.85 -9.97 0.30
CA ARG A 131 -13.47 -11.28 0.02
C ARG A 131 -14.07 -11.91 1.28
N LYS A 132 -13.32 -11.91 2.39
CA LYS A 132 -13.81 -12.47 3.67
C LYS A 132 -15.05 -11.77 4.21
N ARG A 133 -15.29 -10.52 3.81
CA ARG A 133 -16.44 -9.70 4.24
C ARG A 133 -17.58 -9.66 3.23
N GLY A 134 -17.52 -10.47 2.17
CA GLY A 134 -18.61 -10.60 1.20
C GLY A 134 -18.75 -9.43 0.22
N TYR A 135 -17.70 -8.61 0.03
CA TYR A 135 -17.73 -7.56 -0.99
C TYR A 135 -17.63 -8.16 -2.39
N LYS A 136 -18.31 -7.55 -3.37
CA LYS A 136 -18.25 -7.96 -4.79
C LYS A 136 -16.87 -7.61 -5.36
N LEU A 137 -16.07 -8.64 -5.66
CA LEU A 137 -14.77 -8.49 -6.32
C LEU A 137 -14.90 -8.89 -7.79
N ALA A 138 -14.67 -7.96 -8.72
CA ALA A 138 -14.58 -8.27 -10.16
C ALA A 138 -13.30 -9.02 -10.48
N ALA A 139 -12.17 -8.57 -9.91
CA ALA A 139 -10.87 -9.22 -10.09
C ALA A 139 -9.97 -9.02 -8.86
N GLY A 140 -9.01 -9.92 -8.68
CA GLY A 140 -7.98 -9.81 -7.66
C GLY A 140 -6.63 -10.24 -8.22
N TYR A 141 -5.59 -9.46 -7.93
CA TYR A 141 -4.22 -9.67 -8.41
C TYR A 141 -3.29 -9.94 -7.21
N PRO A 142 -3.41 -11.12 -6.57
CA PRO A 142 -2.53 -11.50 -5.47
C PRO A 142 -1.11 -11.75 -6.00
N GLY A 143 -0.09 -11.33 -5.23
CA GLY A 143 1.31 -11.52 -5.62
C GLY A 143 1.84 -10.53 -6.65
N VAL A 144 1.04 -9.53 -7.05
CA VAL A 144 1.40 -8.56 -8.10
C VAL A 144 2.64 -7.73 -7.77
N PHE A 145 2.97 -7.56 -6.48
CA PHE A 145 4.17 -6.85 -6.04
C PHE A 145 5.41 -7.74 -5.89
N GLN A 146 5.27 -9.06 -6.05
CA GLN A 146 6.43 -9.95 -6.10
C GLN A 146 7.23 -9.71 -7.39
N ASN A 147 6.52 -9.61 -8.52
CA ASN A 147 7.07 -9.32 -9.84
C ASN A 147 6.32 -8.14 -10.48
N LEU A 148 6.53 -6.94 -9.93
CA LEU A 148 5.84 -5.74 -10.39
C LEU A 148 6.26 -5.34 -11.82
N SER A 149 5.37 -5.58 -12.79
CA SER A 149 5.54 -5.29 -14.21
C SER A 149 4.44 -4.38 -14.76
N PHE A 150 4.73 -3.73 -15.90
CA PHE A 150 3.77 -2.88 -16.59
C PHE A 150 2.56 -3.69 -17.10
N ASP A 151 2.76 -4.96 -17.48
CA ASP A 151 1.68 -5.83 -17.96
C ASP A 151 0.58 -6.03 -16.91
N SER A 152 0.94 -6.11 -15.62
CA SER A 152 -0.05 -6.20 -14.54
C SER A 152 -0.91 -4.94 -14.44
N ALA A 153 -0.30 -3.76 -14.63
CA ALA A 153 -1.03 -2.50 -14.63
C ALA A 153 -1.96 -2.38 -15.85
N ARG A 154 -1.46 -2.81 -17.02
CA ARG A 154 -2.26 -2.89 -18.25
C ARG A 154 -3.46 -3.82 -18.08
N GLU A 155 -3.29 -4.99 -17.49
CA GLU A 155 -4.39 -5.94 -17.28
C GLU A 155 -5.49 -5.37 -16.36
N ILE A 156 -5.09 -4.67 -15.29
CA ILE A 156 -6.02 -3.97 -14.38
C ILE A 156 -6.77 -2.86 -15.13
N ALA A 157 -6.05 -2.03 -15.89
CA ALA A 157 -6.62 -0.93 -16.65
C ALA A 157 -7.56 -1.42 -17.76
N ASP A 158 -7.18 -2.45 -18.51
CA ASP A 158 -7.98 -3.08 -19.56
C ASP A 158 -9.27 -3.68 -18.98
N THR A 159 -9.20 -4.32 -17.81
CA THR A 159 -10.39 -4.85 -17.12
C THR A 159 -11.34 -3.74 -16.71
N ALA A 160 -10.82 -2.68 -16.08
CA ALA A 160 -11.64 -1.53 -15.68
C ALA A 160 -12.27 -0.81 -16.89
N SER A 161 -11.50 -0.66 -17.97
CA SER A 161 -11.97 -0.03 -19.22
C SER A 161 -13.07 -0.85 -19.88
N LYS A 162 -12.93 -2.18 -19.95
CA LYS A 162 -13.97 -3.08 -20.49
C LYS A 162 -15.27 -2.98 -19.69
N MET A 163 -15.19 -3.03 -18.37
CA MET A 163 -16.37 -2.89 -17.50
C MET A 163 -17.07 -1.56 -17.75
N TYR A 164 -16.31 -0.46 -17.89
CA TYR A 164 -16.86 0.87 -18.18
C TYR A 164 -17.53 0.96 -19.56
N LEU A 165 -16.86 0.46 -20.60
CA LEU A 165 -17.36 0.47 -21.97
C LEU A 165 -18.61 -0.41 -22.13
N SER A 166 -18.69 -1.52 -21.39
CA SER A 166 -19.87 -2.40 -21.37
C SER A 166 -21.06 -1.84 -20.60
N GLY A 167 -20.89 -0.76 -19.85
CA GLY A 167 -21.94 -0.20 -18.97
C GLY A 167 -22.16 -0.97 -17.67
N GLU A 168 -21.28 -1.93 -17.32
CA GLU A 168 -21.33 -2.58 -16.01
C GLU A 168 -20.99 -1.60 -14.88
N VAL A 169 -20.12 -0.63 -15.16
CA VAL A 169 -19.74 0.43 -14.22
C VAL A 169 -19.75 1.80 -14.90
N ASP A 170 -20.19 2.81 -14.16
CA ASP A 170 -20.35 4.19 -14.64
C ASP A 170 -19.22 5.10 -14.16
N ARG A 171 -18.43 4.63 -13.19
CA ARG A 171 -17.29 5.34 -12.61
C ARG A 171 -16.24 4.37 -12.09
N VAL A 172 -14.97 4.72 -12.27
CA VAL A 172 -13.82 3.96 -11.74
C VAL A 172 -12.96 4.87 -10.88
N VAL A 173 -12.67 4.42 -9.66
CA VAL A 173 -11.91 5.16 -8.65
C VAL A 173 -10.72 4.32 -8.18
N LEU A 174 -9.56 4.95 -8.08
CA LEU A 174 -8.32 4.40 -7.54
C LEU A 174 -8.18 4.77 -6.07
N VAL A 175 -7.85 3.80 -5.22
CA VAL A 175 -7.53 4.01 -3.80
C VAL A 175 -6.17 3.42 -3.51
N TYR A 176 -5.19 4.27 -3.21
CA TYR A 176 -3.79 3.85 -3.07
C TYR A 176 -2.99 4.75 -2.10
N ASN A 177 -1.75 4.35 -1.81
CA ASN A 177 -0.81 5.15 -1.02
C ASN A 177 0.15 5.90 -1.95
N GLU A 178 0.05 7.22 -1.97
CA GLU A 178 0.98 8.11 -2.68
C GLU A 178 2.28 8.24 -1.87
N PHE A 179 3.41 8.01 -2.53
CA PHE A 179 4.73 8.21 -1.95
C PHE A 179 5.14 9.69 -2.05
N LYS A 180 5.00 10.41 -0.92
CA LYS A 180 5.57 11.76 -0.76
C LYS A 180 6.91 11.74 -0.03
N SER A 181 6.97 11.08 1.12
CA SER A 181 8.19 10.93 1.91
C SER A 181 8.17 9.63 2.69
N VAL A 182 9.32 9.27 3.27
CA VAL A 182 9.45 8.10 4.14
C VAL A 182 8.57 8.20 5.39
N LEU A 183 8.30 9.43 5.85
CA LEU A 183 7.60 9.70 7.10
C LEU A 183 6.08 9.84 6.94
N ALA A 184 5.59 10.14 5.74
CA ALA A 184 4.18 10.43 5.49
C ALA A 184 3.70 9.82 4.17
N PRO A 185 3.24 8.55 4.17
CA PRO A 185 2.42 8.04 3.07
C PRO A 185 1.08 8.80 3.05
N ASN A 186 0.69 9.31 1.89
CA ASN A 186 -0.55 10.04 1.72
C ASN A 186 -1.62 9.12 1.11
N LEU A 187 -2.75 8.96 1.78
CA LEU A 187 -3.85 8.15 1.25
C LEU A 187 -4.55 8.97 0.16
N ARG A 188 -4.56 8.45 -1.06
CA ARG A 188 -5.17 9.12 -2.21
C ARG A 188 -6.34 8.31 -2.74
N THR A 189 -7.40 9.04 -3.05
CA THR A 189 -8.54 8.58 -3.82
C THR A 189 -8.60 9.45 -5.07
N GLU A 190 -8.48 8.85 -6.25
CA GLU A 190 -8.46 9.55 -7.53
C GLU A 190 -9.44 8.89 -8.51
N GLN A 191 -10.13 9.69 -9.32
CA GLN A 191 -10.97 9.16 -10.38
C GLN A 191 -10.10 8.74 -11.57
N LEU A 192 -10.27 7.52 -12.05
CA LEU A 192 -9.61 7.01 -13.25
C LEU A 192 -10.51 7.13 -14.48
N LEU A 193 -11.79 6.77 -14.34
CA LEU A 193 -12.81 6.89 -15.39
C LEU A 193 -14.10 7.50 -14.83
N PRO A 194 -14.79 8.37 -15.58
CA PRO A 194 -14.36 8.96 -16.86
C PRO A 194 -13.10 9.83 -16.68
N ILE A 195 -12.29 9.97 -17.73
CA ILE A 195 -11.13 10.86 -17.73
C ILE A 195 -11.66 12.30 -17.81
N THR A 196 -11.55 13.04 -16.72
CA THR A 196 -11.93 14.45 -16.66
C THR A 196 -10.69 15.33 -16.80
N PRO A 197 -10.60 16.19 -17.84
CA PRO A 197 -9.55 17.19 -17.93
C PRO A 197 -9.64 18.16 -16.74
N GLU A 198 -8.53 18.43 -16.06
CA GLU A 198 -8.50 19.47 -15.02
C GLU A 198 -8.43 20.87 -15.67
N GLU A 199 -9.27 21.79 -15.21
CA GLU A 199 -9.43 23.16 -15.77
C GLU A 199 -8.15 24.02 -15.74
N GLY A 200 -7.12 23.60 -14.99
CA GLY A 200 -5.84 24.31 -14.84
C GLY A 200 -4.75 23.92 -15.85
N ASP A 201 -4.80 22.72 -16.44
CA ASP A 201 -3.75 22.23 -17.35
C ASP A 201 -3.84 22.86 -18.76
N ALA A 202 -5.01 23.37 -19.12
CA ALA A 202 -5.24 23.97 -20.44
C ALA A 202 -4.50 25.31 -20.66
N LYS A 203 -4.19 26.06 -19.59
CA LYS A 203 -3.56 27.39 -19.71
C LYS A 203 -2.06 27.34 -20.04
N THR A 204 -1.39 26.22 -19.74
CA THR A 204 0.06 26.05 -20.01
C THR A 204 0.31 25.32 -21.34
N ALA A 205 -0.71 24.65 -21.89
CA ALA A 205 -0.62 23.84 -23.09
C ALA A 205 -1.04 24.60 -24.38
N SER A 206 -0.84 25.92 -24.42
CA SER A 206 -1.02 26.74 -25.63
C SER A 206 0.17 26.60 -26.60
N SER A 207 0.58 25.36 -26.86
CA SER A 207 1.50 25.06 -27.97
C SER A 207 0.65 24.73 -29.20
N GLU A 208 0.86 25.46 -30.30
CA GLU A 208 0.24 25.16 -31.59
C GLU A 208 0.86 23.87 -32.16
N TYR A 209 0.30 22.73 -31.75
CA TYR A 209 0.64 21.44 -32.34
C TYR A 209 -0.12 21.23 -33.65
N LEU A 210 0.60 20.82 -34.69
CA LEU A 210 0.01 20.19 -35.86
C LEU A 210 -0.23 18.71 -35.53
N TYR A 211 -1.47 18.23 -35.69
CA TYR A 211 -1.84 16.86 -35.36
C TYR A 211 -1.99 16.03 -36.63
N GLU A 212 -1.36 14.87 -36.65
CA GLU A 212 -1.48 13.90 -37.73
C GLU A 212 -1.73 12.51 -37.11
N PRO A 213 -2.75 11.74 -37.56
CA PRO A 213 -3.68 12.00 -38.67
C PRO A 213 -4.88 12.92 -38.33
N SER A 214 -5.40 12.87 -37.11
CA SER A 214 -6.41 13.83 -36.60
C SER A 214 -6.41 13.85 -35.07
N PRO A 215 -6.84 14.95 -34.42
CA PRO A 215 -6.94 15.01 -32.97
C PRO A 215 -7.77 13.87 -32.35
N ALA A 216 -8.88 13.50 -32.98
CA ALA A 216 -9.76 12.41 -32.51
C ALA A 216 -9.05 11.04 -32.57
N ALA A 217 -8.38 10.74 -33.68
CA ALA A 217 -7.64 9.49 -33.83
C ALA A 217 -6.50 9.37 -32.80
N ILE A 218 -5.82 10.49 -32.51
CA ILE A 218 -4.76 10.52 -31.50
C ILE A 218 -5.34 10.30 -30.09
N ILE A 219 -6.50 10.90 -29.77
CA ILE A 219 -7.19 10.67 -28.49
C ILE A 219 -7.49 9.17 -28.30
N ASP A 220 -8.03 8.51 -29.32
CA ASP A 220 -8.40 7.08 -29.23
C ASP A 220 -7.20 6.17 -28.95
N GLU A 221 -6.01 6.53 -29.43
CA GLU A 221 -4.77 5.81 -29.11
C GLU A 221 -4.16 6.22 -27.76
N LEU A 222 -4.27 7.49 -27.38
CA LEU A 222 -3.69 8.03 -26.15
C LEU A 222 -4.48 7.63 -24.90
N VAL A 223 -5.80 7.51 -24.98
CA VAL A 223 -6.65 7.18 -23.83
C VAL A 223 -6.24 5.86 -23.18
N PRO A 224 -6.14 4.73 -23.90
CA PRO A 224 -5.66 3.47 -23.31
C PRO A 224 -4.25 3.58 -22.72
N LYS A 225 -3.34 4.29 -23.40
CA LYS A 225 -1.97 4.50 -22.91
C LYS A 225 -1.94 5.30 -21.60
N HIS A 226 -2.80 6.31 -21.49
CA HIS A 226 -2.96 7.10 -20.27
C HIS A 226 -3.47 6.24 -19.13
N LEU A 227 -4.54 5.46 -19.33
CA LEU A 227 -5.09 4.58 -18.30
C LEU A 227 -4.06 3.57 -17.79
N ASN A 228 -3.36 2.90 -18.71
CA ASN A 228 -2.28 1.95 -18.39
C ASN A 228 -1.17 2.64 -17.57
N THR A 229 -0.77 3.85 -17.98
CA THR A 229 0.28 4.63 -17.31
C THR A 229 -0.16 5.12 -15.94
N GLN A 230 -1.42 5.53 -15.77
CA GLN A 230 -1.94 5.97 -14.47
C GLN A 230 -1.97 4.83 -13.47
N VAL A 231 -2.51 3.68 -13.87
CA VAL A 231 -2.50 2.48 -13.00
C VAL A 231 -1.06 2.07 -12.70
N TRP A 232 -0.15 2.14 -13.66
CA TRP A 232 1.26 1.84 -13.44
C TRP A 232 1.92 2.78 -12.43
N ARG A 233 1.72 4.09 -12.58
CA ARG A 233 2.19 5.12 -11.65
C ARG A 233 1.69 4.82 -10.23
N VAL A 234 0.40 4.56 -10.09
CA VAL A 234 -0.26 4.26 -8.82
C VAL A 234 0.34 3.02 -8.13
N MET A 235 0.57 1.94 -8.90
CA MET A 235 1.21 0.74 -8.37
C MET A 235 2.66 1.00 -7.93
N LEU A 236 3.43 1.79 -8.71
CA LEU A 236 4.80 2.16 -8.35
C LEU A 236 4.85 3.03 -7.09
N GLU A 237 3.97 4.02 -6.97
CA GLU A 237 3.88 4.88 -5.79
C GLU A 237 3.51 4.08 -4.54
N SER A 238 2.51 3.19 -4.65
CA SER A 238 2.11 2.34 -3.53
C SER A 238 3.21 1.35 -3.11
N ASN A 239 4.00 0.83 -4.07
CA ASN A 239 5.15 -0.02 -3.75
C ASN A 239 6.25 0.76 -3.01
N ALA A 240 6.56 2.00 -3.44
CA ALA A 240 7.52 2.85 -2.74
C ALA A 240 7.02 3.16 -1.31
N ALA A 241 5.74 3.53 -1.16
CA ALA A 241 5.11 3.76 0.14
C ALA A 241 5.13 2.50 1.04
N GLU A 242 4.91 1.31 0.48
CA GLU A 242 4.99 0.05 1.20
C GLU A 242 6.40 -0.20 1.77
N GLN A 243 7.45 -0.03 0.95
CA GLN A 243 8.82 -0.27 1.41
C GLN A 243 9.24 0.76 2.47
N ALA A 244 8.79 2.01 2.36
CA ALA A 244 9.00 3.03 3.39
C ALA A 244 8.32 2.66 4.70
N ALA A 245 7.04 2.28 4.67
CA ALA A 245 6.29 1.86 5.84
C ALA A 245 6.90 0.60 6.49
N ARG A 246 7.36 -0.35 5.69
CA ARG A 246 8.08 -1.55 6.18
C ARG A 246 9.40 -1.19 6.83
N MET A 247 10.20 -0.31 6.21
CA MET A 247 11.46 0.13 6.78
C MET A 247 11.25 0.79 8.16
N ALA A 248 10.27 1.70 8.26
CA ALA A 248 9.92 2.36 9.52
C ALA A 248 9.41 1.36 10.57
N ALA A 249 8.50 0.45 10.20
CA ALA A 249 7.97 -0.55 11.12
C ALA A 249 9.05 -1.50 11.66
N MET A 250 9.99 -1.92 10.81
CA MET A 250 11.10 -2.77 11.21
C MET A 250 12.13 -2.03 12.08
N ASP A 251 12.30 -0.72 11.86
CA ASP A 251 13.14 0.11 12.71
C ASP A 251 12.57 0.22 14.12
N SER A 252 11.28 0.59 14.24
CA SER A 252 10.58 0.64 15.52
C SER A 252 10.59 -0.74 16.21
N ALA A 253 10.39 -1.83 15.47
CA ALA A 253 10.47 -3.18 16.04
C ALA A 253 11.87 -3.51 16.58
N THR A 254 12.94 -3.03 15.92
CA THR A 254 14.33 -3.26 16.34
C THR A 254 14.67 -2.49 17.62
N GLU A 255 14.23 -1.23 17.73
CA GLU A 255 14.39 -0.44 18.95
C GLU A 255 13.52 -0.97 20.11
N ASN A 256 12.28 -1.38 19.84
CA ASN A 256 11.43 -2.04 20.84
C ASN A 256 12.08 -3.33 21.38
N ALA A 257 12.67 -4.15 20.50
CA ALA A 257 13.38 -5.35 20.92
C ALA A 257 14.62 -5.02 21.75
N LYS A 258 15.35 -3.95 21.43
CA LYS A 258 16.51 -3.45 22.19
C LYS A 258 16.11 -3.11 23.62
N GLU A 259 15.00 -2.41 23.79
CA GLU A 259 14.51 -2.02 25.11
C GLU A 259 14.04 -3.24 25.92
N LEU A 260 13.33 -4.18 25.29
CA LEU A 260 12.96 -5.43 25.96
C LEU A 260 14.18 -6.25 26.40
N ILE A 261 15.24 -6.31 25.59
CA ILE A 261 16.50 -6.97 25.95
C ILE A 261 17.13 -6.29 27.18
N ARG A 262 17.14 -4.96 27.22
CA ARG A 262 17.66 -4.18 28.36
C ARG A 262 16.92 -4.53 29.65
N LEU A 263 15.58 -4.50 29.62
CA LEU A 263 14.74 -4.83 30.77
C LEU A 263 14.92 -6.29 31.23
N LEU A 264 14.97 -7.24 30.30
CA LEU A 264 15.19 -8.64 30.63
C LEU A 264 16.57 -8.92 31.20
N ASN A 265 17.62 -8.21 30.76
CA ASN A 265 18.95 -8.33 31.36
C ASN A 265 18.97 -7.86 32.82
N ILE A 266 18.28 -6.75 33.14
CA ILE A 266 18.14 -6.26 34.51
C ILE A 266 17.42 -7.32 35.36
N SER A 267 16.29 -7.84 34.86
CA SER A 267 15.52 -8.89 35.54
C SER A 267 16.34 -10.18 35.74
N TYR A 268 17.10 -10.59 34.72
CA TYR A 268 17.99 -11.76 34.78
C TYR A 268 19.05 -11.61 35.85
N ASN A 269 19.74 -10.46 35.89
CA ASN A 269 20.81 -10.21 36.87
C ASN A 269 20.25 -10.17 38.30
N ARG A 270 19.07 -9.55 38.51
CA ARG A 270 18.40 -9.56 39.80
C ARG A 270 18.02 -10.97 40.25
N ALA A 271 17.42 -11.76 39.37
CA ALA A 271 17.06 -13.15 39.67
C ALA A 271 18.30 -14.01 39.94
N ARG A 272 19.42 -13.74 39.24
CA ARG A 272 20.68 -14.46 39.41
C ARG A 272 21.30 -14.15 40.76
N GLN A 273 21.34 -12.89 41.16
CA GLN A 273 21.81 -12.48 42.47
C GLN A 273 20.96 -13.12 43.58
N ALA A 274 19.64 -13.07 43.46
CA ALA A 274 18.74 -13.70 44.42
C ALA A 274 18.96 -15.22 44.53
N ALA A 275 19.19 -15.92 43.41
CA ALA A 275 19.51 -17.34 43.40
C ALA A 275 20.84 -17.64 44.10
N ILE A 276 21.91 -16.89 43.79
CA ILE A 276 23.22 -17.03 44.44
C ILE A 276 23.11 -16.77 45.95
N THR A 277 22.44 -15.70 46.36
CA THR A 277 22.25 -15.39 47.79
C THR A 277 21.45 -16.48 48.49
N LYS A 278 20.42 -17.05 47.83
CA LYS A 278 19.65 -18.17 48.37
C LYS A 278 20.51 -19.42 48.54
N GLU A 279 21.25 -19.82 47.51
CA GLU A 279 22.18 -20.97 47.57
C GLU A 279 23.22 -20.78 48.68
N LEU A 280 23.83 -19.61 48.80
CA LEU A 280 24.79 -19.31 49.88
C LEU A 280 24.14 -19.38 51.27
N SER A 281 22.92 -18.86 51.42
CA SER A 281 22.19 -18.90 52.70
C SER A 281 21.83 -20.33 53.09
N GLU A 282 21.44 -21.16 52.12
CA GLU A 282 21.14 -22.59 52.34
C GLU A 282 22.39 -23.38 52.72
N ILE A 283 23.54 -23.11 52.09
CA ILE A 283 24.83 -23.74 52.44
C ILE A 283 25.26 -23.38 53.86
N VAL A 284 25.20 -22.09 54.23
CA VAL A 284 25.58 -21.62 55.57
C VAL A 284 24.65 -22.20 56.63
N ALA A 285 23.33 -22.16 56.41
CA ALA A 285 22.36 -22.74 57.33
C ALA A 285 22.56 -24.27 57.52
N GLY A 286 22.86 -24.99 56.44
CA GLY A 286 23.17 -26.42 56.51
C GLY A 286 24.46 -26.72 57.26
N ALA A 287 25.51 -25.91 57.06
CA ALA A 287 26.79 -26.06 57.77
C ALA A 287 26.66 -25.75 59.27
N ASP A 288 25.87 -24.75 59.64
CA ASP A 288 25.63 -24.42 61.05
C ASP A 288 24.75 -25.47 61.76
N ALA A 289 23.77 -26.04 61.07
CA ALA A 289 22.95 -27.14 61.60
C ALA A 289 23.80 -28.37 61.94
N LEU A 290 24.83 -28.67 61.15
CA LEU A 290 25.78 -29.77 61.41
C LEU A 290 26.73 -29.51 62.59
N LYS A 291 26.91 -28.26 63.02
CA LYS A 291 27.73 -27.94 64.21
C LYS A 291 26.95 -28.00 65.52
N GLN A 292 25.62 -27.92 65.46
CA GLN A 292 24.73 -27.90 66.63
C GLN A 292 24.15 -29.29 66.97
N GLY A 293 24.34 -30.28 66.10
CA GLY A 293 24.08 -31.70 66.37
C GLY A 293 25.37 -32.45 66.65
#